data_AF-A0A3P1SG47-F1
#
_entry.id   AF-A0A3P1SG47-F1
#
_cell.length_a   1.000
_cell.length_b   1.000
_cell.length_c   1.000
_cell.angle_alpha   90.00
_cell.angle_beta   90.00
_cell.angle_gamma   90.00
#
_symmetry.space_group_name_H-M   'P 1'
#
loop_
_entity.id
_entity.type
_entity.pdbx_description
1 polymer ?
#
loop_
_entity_poly.entity_id
_entity_poly.type
_entity_poly.pdbx_seq_one_letter_code
_entity_poly.pdbx_strand_id
1 'polypeptide(L)'
;MYDRAPGADPEYRVTHVLNNNAVVVRSESGLSVLVGTGIGFNRKVDDPIDPAIVQQQYVAIEPDKIHYLTLLNGLDPELLSAISEGVELATKTLGHLHPSIYLLLTDHLAFAVERFRDGQVIQNNLLPEIRAFFPAEFEVAELVLHHINTRVGVELPLDEAAFITLHLNAARSGESVKRPLSRANALAGVIDQALARLKVAECPRSLREDLSAALVALVDRIETGRARLFSVPRSIARDLHDEWTHAEWIILTLLGEAPAHSSNTSGALIRGGISSEQRLGETAFLAVFLHGWIYDLQHNSITQQRS
;
A
#
# COMPACT_ATOMS: atom_id res chain seq x y z
N MET A 1 -34.38 -1.39 46.27
CA MET A 1 -34.69 -0.93 44.91
C MET A 1 -33.38 -0.87 44.16
N TYR A 2 -33.23 -1.64 43.08
CA TYR A 2 -31.94 -1.86 42.44
C TYR A 2 -31.37 -0.58 41.82
N ASP A 3 -30.10 -0.38 42.15
CA ASP A 3 -29.17 0.64 41.70
C ASP A 3 -28.89 0.48 40.19
N ARG A 4 -29.04 1.55 39.40
CA ARG A 4 -28.66 1.56 37.99
C ARG A 4 -27.16 1.82 37.92
N ALA A 5 -26.39 0.86 37.38
CA ALA A 5 -24.99 1.04 37.08
C ALA A 5 -24.78 2.24 36.11
N PRO A 6 -23.88 3.18 36.40
CA PRO A 6 -23.51 4.24 35.46
C PRO A 6 -22.49 3.69 34.46
N GLY A 7 -22.92 3.43 33.22
CA GLY A 7 -22.01 2.96 32.15
C GLY A 7 -22.65 2.31 30.92
N ALA A 8 -23.97 2.44 30.72
CA ALA A 8 -24.65 1.96 29.50
C ALA A 8 -25.12 3.16 28.69
N ASP A 9 -24.44 3.45 27.59
CA ASP A 9 -24.70 4.56 26.68
C ASP A 9 -25.38 3.99 25.40
N PRO A 10 -26.72 4.02 25.23
CA PRO A 10 -27.35 3.04 24.36
C PRO A 10 -28.28 3.62 23.28
N GLU A 11 -27.89 4.65 22.53
CA GLU A 11 -28.59 4.93 21.26
C GLU A 11 -27.62 5.31 20.13
N TYR A 12 -27.00 4.29 19.53
CA TYR A 12 -26.48 4.42 18.17
C TYR A 12 -27.64 4.65 17.21
N ARG A 13 -27.67 5.82 16.57
CA ARG A 13 -28.63 6.16 15.51
C ARG A 13 -27.96 6.17 14.17
N VAL A 14 -28.47 5.39 13.21
CA VAL A 14 -27.94 5.35 11.85
C VAL A 14 -28.05 6.73 11.21
N THR A 15 -26.95 7.25 10.70
CA THR A 15 -26.93 8.44 9.83
C THR A 15 -26.81 8.03 8.38
N HIS A 16 -25.99 7.01 8.07
CA HIS A 16 -25.81 6.48 6.72
C HIS A 16 -25.64 4.95 6.78
N VAL A 17 -26.18 4.25 5.79
CA VAL A 17 -25.92 2.82 5.57
C VAL A 17 -24.86 2.73 4.47
N LEU A 18 -23.70 2.16 4.80
CA LEU A 18 -22.59 2.04 3.83
C LEU A 18 -22.75 0.78 3.00
N ASN A 19 -22.94 -0.36 3.67
CA ASN A 19 -23.28 -1.64 3.05
C ASN A 19 -24.00 -2.54 4.08
N ASN A 20 -24.21 -3.82 3.76
CA ASN A 20 -24.87 -4.77 4.66
C ASN A 20 -24.13 -4.95 6.00
N ASN A 21 -22.83 -4.70 6.04
CA ASN A 21 -21.94 -5.01 7.16
C ASN A 21 -21.31 -3.76 7.81
N ALA A 22 -21.65 -2.56 7.35
CA ALA A 22 -21.13 -1.30 7.90
C ALA A 22 -22.14 -0.16 7.84
N VAL A 23 -22.21 0.62 8.92
CA VAL A 23 -23.08 1.80 9.05
C VAL A 23 -22.34 2.95 9.72
N VAL A 24 -22.71 4.18 9.37
CA VAL A 24 -22.28 5.38 10.10
C VAL A 24 -23.37 5.76 11.08
N VAL A 25 -23.01 5.94 12.34
CA VAL A 25 -23.94 6.26 13.43
C VAL A 25 -23.55 7.52 14.16
N ARG A 26 -24.54 8.11 14.83
CA ARG A 26 -24.36 9.15 15.85
C ARG A 26 -24.62 8.54 17.23
N SER A 27 -23.74 8.82 18.18
CA SER A 27 -23.85 8.51 19.62
C SER A 27 -23.43 9.72 20.47
N GLU A 28 -23.48 9.61 21.81
CA GLU A 28 -22.98 10.66 22.72
C GLU A 28 -21.48 10.95 22.51
N SER A 29 -20.69 9.91 22.21
CA SER A 29 -19.29 10.01 21.78
C SER A 29 -19.08 10.64 20.38
N GLY A 30 -20.17 10.98 19.69
CA GLY A 30 -20.20 11.61 18.38
C GLY A 30 -20.33 10.61 17.23
N LEU A 31 -19.78 10.96 16.05
CA LEU A 31 -19.89 10.13 14.86
C LEU A 31 -18.95 8.92 14.93
N SER A 32 -19.48 7.73 14.63
CA SER A 32 -18.71 6.49 14.56
C SER A 32 -19.08 5.67 13.32
N VAL A 33 -18.12 4.93 12.79
CA VAL A 33 -18.38 3.83 11.84
C VAL A 33 -18.49 2.54 12.65
N LEU A 34 -19.61 1.84 12.51
CA LEU A 34 -19.83 0.53 13.12
C LEU A 34 -19.75 -0.54 12.05
N VAL A 35 -19.05 -1.63 12.35
CA VAL A 35 -18.93 -2.81 11.51
C VAL A 35 -19.45 -4.02 12.28
N GLY A 36 -20.27 -4.83 11.61
CA GLY A 36 -20.87 -6.02 12.18
C GLY A 36 -21.63 -6.82 11.13
N THR A 37 -21.68 -8.14 11.28
CA THR A 37 -22.43 -9.01 10.34
C THR A 37 -23.89 -8.59 10.25
N GLY A 38 -24.33 -8.15 9.07
CA GLY A 38 -25.72 -7.73 8.83
C GLY A 38 -26.14 -6.44 9.54
N ILE A 39 -25.21 -5.65 10.09
CA ILE A 39 -25.52 -4.45 10.87
C ILE A 39 -26.27 -3.39 10.05
N GLY A 40 -26.01 -3.30 8.74
CA GLY A 40 -26.70 -2.41 7.81
C GLY A 40 -27.83 -3.06 7.02
N PHE A 41 -28.03 -4.37 7.16
CA PHE A 41 -29.04 -5.10 6.41
C PHE A 41 -30.45 -4.62 6.78
N ASN A 42 -31.19 -4.15 5.76
CA ASN A 42 -32.55 -3.62 5.89
C ASN A 42 -32.68 -2.47 6.92
N ARG A 43 -31.60 -1.71 7.14
CA ARG A 43 -31.60 -0.51 7.99
C ARG A 43 -31.88 0.75 7.17
N LYS A 44 -32.39 1.77 7.87
CA LYS A 44 -32.62 3.12 7.35
C LYS A 44 -32.00 4.15 8.27
N VAL A 45 -31.91 5.39 7.77
CA VAL A 45 -31.53 6.55 8.59
C VAL A 45 -32.46 6.64 9.80
N ASP A 46 -31.89 7.02 10.94
CA ASP A 46 -32.50 7.10 12.28
C ASP A 46 -32.88 5.76 12.93
N ASP A 47 -32.63 4.61 12.27
CA ASP A 47 -32.84 3.32 12.93
C ASP A 47 -31.88 3.15 14.13
N PRO A 48 -32.36 2.58 15.25
CA PRO A 48 -31.50 2.20 16.37
C PRO A 48 -30.63 1.00 16.02
N ILE A 49 -29.38 1.02 16.48
CA ILE A 49 -28.47 -0.14 16.43
C ILE A 49 -28.27 -0.69 17.83
N ASP A 50 -28.50 -2.00 17.97
CA ASP A 50 -28.18 -2.75 19.19
C ASP A 50 -26.65 -2.82 19.34
N PRO A 51 -26.06 -2.33 20.45
CA PRO A 51 -24.63 -2.46 20.70
C PRO A 51 -24.12 -3.91 20.65
N ALA A 52 -24.98 -4.91 20.92
CA ALA A 52 -24.59 -6.32 20.94
C ALA A 52 -24.22 -6.90 19.57
N ILE A 53 -24.68 -6.30 18.47
CA ILE A 53 -24.35 -6.76 17.09
C ILE A 53 -23.10 -6.07 16.52
N VAL A 54 -22.54 -5.08 17.25
CA VAL A 54 -21.35 -4.35 16.84
C VAL A 54 -20.13 -5.23 17.07
N GLN A 55 -19.42 -5.56 15.99
CA GLN A 55 -18.16 -6.30 16.08
C GLN A 55 -16.99 -5.35 16.25
N GLN A 56 -17.02 -4.21 15.54
CA GLN A 56 -15.97 -3.20 15.60
C GLN A 56 -16.55 -1.80 15.46
N GLN A 57 -15.86 -0.85 16.08
CA GLN A 57 -16.23 0.57 16.07
C GLN A 57 -15.00 1.42 15.81
N TYR A 58 -15.15 2.41 14.95
CA TYR A 58 -14.18 3.48 14.78
C TYR A 58 -14.85 4.82 15.05
N VAL A 59 -14.34 5.54 16.04
CA VAL A 59 -14.77 6.91 16.36
C VAL A 59 -13.83 7.86 15.62
N ALA A 60 -14.36 8.63 14.66
CA ALA A 60 -13.58 9.67 14.00
C ALA A 60 -13.23 10.80 15.00
N ILE A 61 -12.22 11.63 14.74
CA ILE A 61 -11.87 12.78 15.60
C ILE A 61 -12.62 14.03 15.09
N GLU A 62 -12.85 15.03 15.94
CA GLU A 62 -13.74 16.18 15.69
C GLU A 62 -13.56 16.94 14.35
N PRO A 63 -12.35 17.21 13.81
CA PRO A 63 -12.20 17.77 12.46
C PRO A 63 -12.61 16.77 11.37
N ASP A 64 -12.19 15.52 11.51
CA ASP A 64 -12.43 14.44 10.54
C ASP A 64 -13.92 14.07 10.48
N LYS A 65 -14.64 14.20 11.61
CA LYS A 65 -16.10 13.96 11.70
C LYS A 65 -16.89 14.90 10.78
N ILE A 66 -16.59 16.21 10.83
CA ILE A 66 -17.33 17.22 10.07
C ILE A 66 -17.04 17.07 8.57
N HIS A 67 -15.75 16.89 8.22
CA HIS A 67 -15.33 16.67 6.84
C HIS A 67 -16.02 15.43 6.25
N TYR A 68 -15.97 14.31 6.97
CA TYR A 68 -16.58 13.07 6.47
C TYR A 68 -18.09 13.16 6.30
N LEU A 69 -18.81 13.78 7.24
CA LEU A 69 -20.24 14.00 7.08
C LEU A 69 -20.56 14.89 5.87
N THR A 70 -19.78 15.94 5.67
CA THR A 70 -19.96 16.84 4.52
C THR A 70 -19.76 16.07 3.22
N LEU A 71 -18.71 15.24 3.17
CA LEU A 71 -18.42 14.36 2.05
C LEU A 71 -19.58 13.39 1.80
N LEU A 72 -20.03 12.63 2.80
CA LEU A 72 -21.11 11.66 2.64
C LEU A 72 -22.43 12.27 2.15
N ASN A 73 -22.77 13.47 2.64
CA ASN A 73 -24.01 14.14 2.22
C ASN A 73 -23.91 14.77 0.81
N GLY A 74 -22.70 15.08 0.35
CA GLY A 74 -22.46 15.65 -0.98
C GLY A 74 -22.16 14.60 -2.05
N LEU A 75 -21.86 13.36 -1.65
CA LEU A 75 -21.51 12.29 -2.57
C LEU A 75 -22.72 11.74 -3.30
N ASP A 76 -22.49 11.44 -4.57
CA ASP A 76 -23.43 10.65 -5.37
C ASP A 76 -23.67 9.27 -4.72
N PRO A 77 -24.93 8.85 -4.51
CA PRO A 77 -25.24 7.58 -3.85
C PRO A 77 -24.67 6.35 -4.56
N GLU A 78 -24.56 6.37 -5.89
CA GLU A 78 -24.00 5.25 -6.64
C GLU A 78 -22.49 5.16 -6.43
N LEU A 79 -21.77 6.29 -6.39
CA LEU A 79 -20.36 6.33 -6.02
C LEU A 79 -20.12 5.82 -4.59
N LEU A 80 -20.93 6.27 -3.62
CA LEU A 80 -20.79 5.81 -2.23
C LEU A 80 -21.03 4.30 -2.10
N SER A 81 -22.03 3.76 -2.82
CA SER A 81 -22.29 2.31 -2.88
C SER A 81 -21.10 1.56 -3.48
N ALA A 82 -20.58 2.01 -4.63
CA ALA A 82 -19.45 1.37 -5.31
C ALA A 82 -18.18 1.36 -4.43
N ILE A 83 -17.90 2.45 -3.71
CA ILE A 83 -16.78 2.49 -2.77
C ILE A 83 -17.02 1.51 -1.62
N SER A 84 -18.21 1.49 -1.04
CA SER A 84 -18.55 0.62 0.09
C SER A 84 -18.52 -0.87 -0.27
N GLU A 85 -18.95 -1.22 -1.49
CA GLU A 85 -18.82 -2.56 -2.08
C GLU A 85 -17.35 -2.93 -2.31
N GLY A 86 -16.54 -1.99 -2.81
CA GLY A 86 -15.09 -2.16 -2.97
C GLY A 86 -14.37 -2.41 -1.63
N VAL A 87 -14.71 -1.66 -0.58
CA VAL A 87 -14.18 -1.89 0.78
C VAL A 87 -14.59 -3.27 1.30
N GLU A 88 -15.83 -3.70 1.04
CA GLU A 88 -16.30 -5.03 1.43
C GLU A 88 -15.55 -6.15 0.69
N LEU A 89 -15.30 -5.99 -0.62
CA LEU A 89 -14.47 -6.89 -1.41
C LEU A 89 -13.05 -7.00 -0.84
N ALA A 90 -12.45 -5.85 -0.48
CA ALA A 90 -11.13 -5.82 0.12
C ALA A 90 -11.09 -6.52 1.48
N THR A 91 -12.09 -6.28 2.32
CA THR A 91 -12.23 -6.93 3.64
C THR A 91 -12.41 -8.44 3.51
N LYS A 92 -13.20 -8.92 2.54
CA LYS A 92 -13.36 -10.35 2.30
C LYS A 92 -12.07 -11.04 1.84
N THR A 93 -11.24 -10.32 1.07
CA THR A 93 -10.03 -10.90 0.45
C THR A 93 -8.81 -10.82 1.36
N LEU A 94 -8.59 -9.68 2.02
CA LEU A 94 -7.43 -9.44 2.90
C LEU A 94 -7.68 -9.87 4.35
N GLY A 95 -8.93 -10.17 4.70
CA GLY A 95 -9.35 -10.46 6.07
C GLY A 95 -9.60 -9.18 6.86
N HIS A 96 -9.15 -9.15 8.10
CA HIS A 96 -9.48 -8.05 9.00
C HIS A 96 -8.84 -6.72 8.54
N LEU A 97 -9.67 -5.72 8.26
CA LEU A 97 -9.29 -4.33 8.03
C LEU A 97 -9.90 -3.44 9.12
N HIS A 98 -9.13 -2.48 9.61
CA HIS A 98 -9.61 -1.51 10.58
C HIS A 98 -10.76 -0.66 10.00
N PRO A 99 -11.86 -0.40 10.74
CA PRO A 99 -13.04 0.28 10.19
C PRO A 99 -12.81 1.71 9.67
N SER A 100 -11.69 2.36 10.04
CA SER A 100 -11.29 3.65 9.45
C SER A 100 -11.10 3.58 7.93
N ILE A 101 -10.94 2.39 7.35
CA ILE A 101 -10.82 2.22 5.90
C ILE A 101 -12.04 2.76 5.14
N TYR A 102 -13.25 2.65 5.71
CA TYR A 102 -14.46 3.20 5.11
C TYR A 102 -14.36 4.72 4.93
N LEU A 103 -13.88 5.41 5.97
CA LEU A 103 -13.62 6.85 5.92
C LEU A 103 -12.55 7.19 4.89
N LEU A 104 -11.37 6.56 5.03
CA LEU A 104 -10.18 6.93 4.27
C LEU A 104 -10.31 6.64 2.77
N LEU A 105 -10.87 5.48 2.40
CA LEU A 105 -11.09 5.16 0.99
C LEU A 105 -12.25 5.93 0.40
N THR A 106 -13.30 6.27 1.17
CA THR A 106 -14.36 7.14 0.67
C THR A 106 -13.82 8.51 0.32
N ASP A 107 -13.03 9.13 1.20
CA ASP A 107 -12.38 10.41 0.92
C ASP A 107 -11.47 10.35 -0.31
N HIS A 108 -10.57 9.37 -0.36
CA HIS A 108 -9.63 9.22 -1.46
C HIS A 108 -10.31 8.96 -2.82
N LEU A 109 -11.26 8.01 -2.88
CA LEU A 109 -11.89 7.60 -4.13
C LEU A 109 -12.93 8.61 -4.61
N ALA A 110 -13.65 9.27 -3.70
CA ALA A 110 -14.50 10.39 -4.03
C ALA A 110 -13.71 11.48 -4.76
N PHE A 111 -12.59 11.89 -4.17
CA PHE A 111 -11.71 12.89 -4.73
C PHE A 111 -11.07 12.43 -6.05
N ALA A 112 -10.63 11.16 -6.14
CA ALA A 112 -10.07 10.61 -7.37
C ALA A 112 -11.06 10.65 -8.54
N VAL A 113 -12.32 10.26 -8.30
CA VAL A 113 -13.39 10.28 -9.31
C VAL A 113 -13.77 11.70 -9.72
N GLU A 114 -13.93 12.62 -8.77
CA GLU A 114 -14.21 14.03 -9.05
C GLU A 114 -13.09 14.64 -9.91
N ARG A 115 -11.85 14.46 -9.48
CA ARG A 115 -10.66 14.92 -10.20
C ARG A 115 -10.57 14.35 -11.62
N PHE A 116 -10.85 13.06 -11.80
CA PHE A 116 -10.84 12.43 -13.11
C PHE A 116 -11.90 13.02 -14.04
N ARG A 117 -13.10 13.29 -13.51
CA ARG A 117 -14.18 13.96 -14.27
C ARG A 117 -13.80 15.38 -14.68
N ASP A 118 -12.95 16.04 -13.91
CA ASP A 118 -12.36 17.35 -14.25
C ASP A 118 -11.18 17.26 -15.26
N GLY A 119 -10.90 16.06 -15.79
CA GLY A 119 -9.84 15.84 -16.78
C GLY A 119 -8.43 15.78 -16.19
N GLN A 120 -8.30 15.66 -14.87
CA GLN A 120 -7.01 15.56 -14.19
C GLN A 120 -6.68 14.08 -13.91
N VAL A 121 -5.58 13.61 -14.50
CA VAL A 121 -5.08 12.24 -14.31
C VAL A 121 -3.86 12.28 -13.39
N ILE A 122 -3.82 11.40 -12.37
CA ILE A 122 -2.67 11.29 -11.48
C ILE A 122 -1.67 10.23 -11.97
N GLN A 123 -0.42 10.47 -11.64
CA GLN A 123 0.66 9.50 -11.76
C GLN A 123 1.24 9.21 -10.38
N ASN A 124 1.64 7.97 -10.16
CA ASN A 124 2.30 7.52 -8.95
C ASN A 124 3.68 6.96 -9.30
N ASN A 125 4.70 7.79 -9.09
CA ASN A 125 6.09 7.44 -9.37
C ASN A 125 6.63 6.30 -8.47
N LEU A 126 5.92 5.96 -7.40
CA LEU A 126 6.27 4.89 -6.47
C LEU A 126 5.47 3.61 -6.71
N LEU A 127 4.67 3.53 -7.80
CA LEU A 127 3.89 2.33 -8.08
C LEU A 127 4.75 1.05 -8.12
N PRO A 128 5.93 1.02 -8.76
CA PRO A 128 6.78 -0.17 -8.76
C PRO A 128 7.15 -0.64 -7.35
N GLU A 129 7.54 0.28 -6.48
CA GLU A 129 7.96 0.00 -5.11
C GLU A 129 6.78 -0.39 -4.21
N ILE A 130 5.63 0.28 -4.37
CA ILE A 130 4.40 -0.02 -3.62
C ILE A 130 3.89 -1.42 -4.01
N ARG A 131 3.82 -1.73 -5.31
CA ARG A 131 3.43 -3.06 -5.81
C ARG A 131 4.37 -4.14 -5.29
N ALA A 132 5.67 -3.88 -5.28
CA ALA A 132 6.66 -4.83 -4.81
C ALA A 132 6.53 -5.13 -3.31
N PHE A 133 6.31 -4.10 -2.46
CA PHE A 133 6.20 -4.28 -1.01
C PHE A 133 4.87 -4.87 -0.55
N PHE A 134 3.78 -4.53 -1.22
CA PHE A 134 2.43 -4.85 -0.77
C PHE A 134 1.65 -5.58 -1.87
N PRO A 135 2.17 -6.71 -2.41
CA PRO A 135 1.58 -7.36 -3.57
C PRO A 135 0.14 -7.82 -3.32
N ALA A 136 -0.14 -8.38 -2.14
CA ALA A 136 -1.49 -8.82 -1.79
C ALA A 136 -2.49 -7.65 -1.71
N GLU A 137 -2.10 -6.55 -1.08
CA GLU A 137 -2.93 -5.34 -1.04
C GLU A 137 -3.07 -4.69 -2.43
N PHE A 138 -2.04 -4.78 -3.27
CA PHE A 138 -2.05 -4.23 -4.62
C PHE A 138 -3.00 -4.99 -5.56
N GLU A 139 -2.97 -6.33 -5.54
CA GLU A 139 -3.91 -7.16 -6.29
C GLU A 139 -5.36 -6.83 -5.91
N VAL A 140 -5.63 -6.66 -4.62
CA VAL A 140 -6.96 -6.27 -4.13
C VAL A 140 -7.30 -4.83 -4.54
N ALA A 141 -6.34 -3.92 -4.49
CA ALA A 141 -6.52 -2.55 -4.96
C ALA A 141 -6.88 -2.49 -6.46
N GLU A 142 -6.27 -3.32 -7.30
CA GLU A 142 -6.62 -3.45 -8.72
C GLU A 142 -8.07 -3.92 -8.91
N LEU A 143 -8.52 -4.88 -8.10
CA LEU A 143 -9.92 -5.35 -8.13
C LEU A 143 -10.90 -4.26 -7.69
N VAL A 144 -10.57 -3.50 -6.63
CA VAL A 144 -11.38 -2.37 -6.15
C VAL A 144 -11.44 -1.27 -7.21
N LEU A 145 -10.31 -0.91 -7.81
CA LEU A 145 -10.23 0.09 -8.87
C LEU A 145 -11.08 -0.32 -10.09
N HIS A 146 -10.95 -1.57 -10.53
CA HIS A 146 -11.74 -2.10 -11.64
C HIS A 146 -13.24 -2.09 -11.34
N HIS A 147 -13.63 -2.47 -10.13
CA HIS A 147 -15.02 -2.43 -9.68
C HIS A 147 -15.59 -1.00 -9.75
N ILE A 148 -14.86 -0.01 -9.25
CA ILE A 148 -15.29 1.40 -9.25
C ILE A 148 -15.39 1.93 -10.68
N ASN A 149 -14.37 1.71 -11.51
CA ASN A 149 -14.37 2.11 -12.92
C ASN A 149 -15.61 1.58 -13.65
N THR A 150 -15.93 0.30 -13.43
CA THR A 150 -17.07 -0.36 -14.05
C THR A 150 -18.41 0.17 -13.52
N ARG A 151 -18.55 0.34 -12.19
CA ARG A 151 -19.81 0.75 -11.56
C ARG A 151 -20.17 2.19 -11.83
N VAL A 152 -19.18 3.08 -11.88
CA VAL A 152 -19.38 4.54 -11.95
C VAL A 152 -19.13 5.09 -13.37
N GLY A 153 -18.65 4.24 -14.29
CA GLY A 153 -18.39 4.62 -15.68
C GLY A 153 -17.22 5.60 -15.83
N VAL A 154 -16.12 5.33 -15.13
CA VAL A 154 -14.88 6.12 -15.18
C VAL A 154 -13.68 5.23 -15.52
N GLU A 155 -12.55 5.84 -15.90
CA GLU A 155 -11.32 5.13 -16.26
C GLU A 155 -10.14 5.63 -15.43
N LEU A 156 -10.25 5.50 -14.10
CA LEU A 156 -9.16 5.84 -13.20
C LEU A 156 -7.91 5.03 -13.56
N PRO A 157 -6.72 5.66 -13.60
CA PRO A 157 -5.48 5.00 -14.01
C PRO A 157 -5.03 3.99 -12.95
N LEU A 158 -4.20 3.03 -13.38
CA LEU A 158 -3.58 2.03 -12.50
C LEU A 158 -2.81 2.65 -11.32
N ASP A 159 -2.30 3.87 -11.50
CA ASP A 159 -1.65 4.67 -10.48
C ASP A 159 -2.51 4.93 -9.23
N GLU A 160 -3.85 4.90 -9.35
CA GLU A 160 -4.75 4.94 -8.20
C GLU A 160 -4.71 3.64 -7.38
N ALA A 161 -4.46 2.49 -8.00
CA ALA A 161 -4.31 1.23 -7.27
C ALA A 161 -3.14 1.31 -6.27
N ALA A 162 -2.08 2.05 -6.60
CA ALA A 162 -0.98 2.27 -5.66
C ALA A 162 -1.41 3.08 -4.43
N PHE A 163 -2.28 4.10 -4.58
CA PHE A 163 -2.81 4.85 -3.43
C PHE A 163 -3.78 4.03 -2.60
N ILE A 164 -4.68 3.28 -3.24
CA ILE A 164 -5.60 2.34 -2.56
C ILE A 164 -4.79 1.31 -1.77
N THR A 165 -3.70 0.78 -2.33
CA THR A 165 -2.78 -0.16 -1.66
C THR A 165 -2.26 0.39 -0.33
N LEU A 166 -1.85 1.66 -0.30
CA LEU A 166 -1.35 2.30 0.93
C LEU A 166 -2.44 2.37 2.01
N HIS A 167 -3.68 2.69 1.63
CA HIS A 167 -4.82 2.71 2.55
C HIS A 167 -5.16 1.32 3.06
N LEU A 168 -5.18 0.31 2.20
CA LEU A 168 -5.44 -1.09 2.57
C LEU A 168 -4.36 -1.60 3.53
N ASN A 169 -3.09 -1.34 3.25
CA ASN A 169 -1.99 -1.76 4.11
C ASN A 169 -2.05 -1.06 5.48
N ALA A 170 -2.32 0.25 5.50
CA ALA A 170 -2.53 1.02 6.73
C ALA A 170 -3.66 0.43 7.59
N ALA A 171 -4.82 0.15 6.98
CA ALA A 171 -5.96 -0.43 7.68
C ALA A 171 -5.71 -1.87 8.16
N ARG A 172 -4.93 -2.67 7.43
CA ARG A 172 -4.59 -4.05 7.81
C ARG A 172 -3.56 -4.10 8.93
N SER A 173 -2.61 -3.18 8.94
CA SER A 173 -1.54 -3.11 9.95
C SER A 173 -1.92 -2.33 11.20
N GLY A 174 -3.03 -1.56 11.17
CA GLY A 174 -3.37 -0.61 12.23
C GLY A 174 -2.42 0.58 12.28
N GLU A 175 -1.75 0.89 11.18
CA GLU A 175 -0.76 1.98 11.07
C GLU A 175 -1.29 3.11 10.18
N SER A 176 -0.57 4.23 10.14
CA SER A 176 -0.87 5.31 9.17
C SER A 176 -0.22 5.02 7.82
N VAL A 177 -0.79 5.55 6.74
CA VAL A 177 -0.25 5.47 5.36
C VAL A 177 1.20 5.98 5.24
N LYS A 178 1.68 6.79 6.20
CA LYS A 178 3.07 7.30 6.24
C LYS A 178 4.10 6.17 6.30
N ARG A 179 3.79 5.06 6.98
CA ARG A 179 4.74 3.95 7.14
C ARG A 179 4.97 3.15 5.85
N PRO A 180 3.92 2.61 5.18
CA PRO A 180 4.13 1.94 3.89
C PRO A 180 4.72 2.88 2.84
N LEU A 181 4.30 4.15 2.82
CA LEU A 181 4.87 5.16 1.94
C LEU A 181 6.36 5.42 2.21
N SER A 182 6.77 5.47 3.48
CA SER A 182 8.18 5.63 3.85
C SER A 182 9.04 4.45 3.38
N ARG A 183 8.54 3.21 3.49
CA ARG A 183 9.25 2.03 2.96
C ARG A 183 9.42 2.11 1.43
N ALA A 184 8.36 2.45 0.71
CA ALA A 184 8.41 2.60 -0.74
C ALA A 184 9.40 3.70 -1.17
N ASN A 185 9.38 4.86 -0.51
CA ASN A 185 10.34 5.94 -0.78
C ASN A 185 11.79 5.53 -0.50
N ALA A 186 12.04 4.82 0.60
CA ALA A 186 13.37 4.34 0.94
C ALA A 186 13.91 3.36 -0.13
N LEU A 187 13.07 2.45 -0.62
CA LEU A 187 13.44 1.56 -1.73
C LEU A 187 13.69 2.35 -3.02
N ALA A 188 12.81 3.28 -3.37
CA ALA A 188 12.97 4.13 -4.55
C ALA A 188 14.30 4.89 -4.51
N GLY A 189 14.66 5.43 -3.33
CA GLY A 189 15.95 6.11 -3.13
C GLY A 189 17.17 5.20 -3.28
N VAL A 190 17.08 3.92 -2.90
CA VAL A 190 18.14 2.93 -3.16
C VAL A 190 18.25 2.63 -4.64
N ILE A 191 17.12 2.44 -5.32
CA ILE A 191 17.06 2.20 -6.76
C ILE A 191 17.66 3.38 -7.53
N ASP A 192 17.26 4.62 -7.22
CA ASP A 192 17.74 5.82 -7.91
C ASP A 192 19.25 5.98 -7.78
N GLN A 193 19.80 5.71 -6.59
CA GLN A 193 21.24 5.72 -6.38
C GLN A 193 21.96 4.56 -7.10
N ALA A 194 21.36 3.37 -7.15
CA ALA A 194 21.90 2.26 -7.92
C ALA A 194 21.94 2.58 -9.43
N LEU A 195 20.87 3.15 -9.97
CA LEU A 195 20.77 3.60 -11.37
C LEU A 195 21.81 4.69 -11.67
N ALA A 196 22.00 5.65 -10.77
CA ALA A 196 23.01 6.69 -10.92
C ALA A 196 24.44 6.11 -10.95
N ARG A 197 24.74 5.10 -10.12
CA ARG A 197 26.04 4.39 -10.12
C ARG A 197 26.26 3.62 -11.43
N LEU A 198 25.21 3.03 -11.97
CA LEU A 198 25.19 2.36 -13.28
C LEU A 198 25.16 3.35 -14.46
N LYS A 199 25.11 4.66 -14.21
CA LYS A 199 25.02 5.74 -15.21
C LYS A 199 23.79 5.60 -16.13
N VAL A 200 22.69 5.12 -15.58
CA VAL A 200 21.41 4.98 -16.29
C VAL A 200 20.66 6.31 -16.19
N ALA A 201 20.44 6.97 -17.33
CA ALA A 201 19.76 8.27 -17.39
C ALA A 201 18.23 8.14 -17.25
N GLU A 202 17.64 7.12 -17.89
CA GLU A 202 16.21 6.85 -17.85
C GLU A 202 15.99 5.34 -17.75
N CYS A 203 15.15 4.93 -16.80
CA CYS A 203 14.83 3.53 -16.56
C CYS A 203 13.35 3.30 -16.92
N PRO A 204 13.05 2.43 -17.91
CA PRO A 204 11.68 2.05 -18.23
C PRO A 204 10.93 1.53 -17.00
N ARG A 205 9.65 1.87 -16.87
CA ARG A 205 8.81 1.47 -15.73
C ARG A 205 8.83 -0.04 -15.48
N SER A 206 8.76 -0.86 -16.53
CA SER A 206 8.80 -2.33 -16.41
C SER A 206 10.10 -2.83 -15.79
N LEU A 207 11.24 -2.30 -16.22
CA LEU A 207 12.54 -2.66 -15.64
C LEU A 207 12.69 -2.17 -14.20
N ARG A 208 12.10 -1.01 -13.87
CA ARG A 208 12.03 -0.54 -12.49
C ARG A 208 11.15 -1.45 -11.62
N GLU A 209 10.07 -1.99 -12.16
CA GLU A 209 9.21 -2.98 -11.49
C GLU A 209 9.98 -4.27 -11.21
N ASP A 210 10.74 -4.80 -12.19
CA ASP A 210 11.56 -5.99 -12.02
C ASP A 210 12.62 -5.82 -10.92
N LEU A 211 13.33 -4.68 -10.94
CA LEU A 211 14.33 -4.37 -9.93
C LEU A 211 13.69 -4.18 -8.54
N SER A 212 12.56 -3.48 -8.46
CA SER A 212 11.82 -3.31 -7.20
C SER A 212 11.40 -4.65 -6.60
N ALA A 213 10.84 -5.55 -7.42
CA ALA A 213 10.45 -6.89 -7.00
C ALA A 213 11.65 -7.73 -6.52
N ALA A 214 12.77 -7.69 -7.25
CA ALA A 214 13.98 -8.41 -6.86
C ALA A 214 14.55 -7.93 -5.52
N LEU A 215 14.57 -6.61 -5.29
CA LEU A 215 15.06 -6.01 -4.06
C LEU A 215 14.11 -6.27 -2.88
N VAL A 216 12.79 -6.18 -3.05
CA VAL A 216 11.85 -6.53 -1.98
C VAL A 216 11.96 -8.01 -1.64
N ALA A 217 12.09 -8.90 -2.62
CA ALA A 217 12.28 -10.32 -2.35
C ALA A 217 13.59 -10.59 -1.57
N LEU A 218 14.64 -9.80 -1.81
CA LEU A 218 15.87 -9.83 -1.03
C LEU A 218 15.64 -9.35 0.40
N VAL A 219 14.96 -8.23 0.59
CA VAL A 219 14.60 -7.70 1.92
C VAL A 219 13.80 -8.73 2.70
N ASP A 220 12.74 -9.30 2.11
CA ASP A 220 11.89 -10.31 2.76
C ASP A 220 12.68 -11.56 3.17
N ARG A 221 13.54 -12.10 2.29
CA ARG A 221 14.39 -13.25 2.63
C ARG A 221 15.30 -12.95 3.81
N ILE A 222 15.89 -11.75 3.86
CA ILE A 222 16.76 -11.37 4.95
C ILE A 222 15.98 -11.20 6.26
N GLU A 223 14.87 -10.45 6.24
CA GLU A 223 14.04 -10.21 7.43
C GLU A 223 13.42 -11.50 7.99
N THR A 224 13.17 -12.49 7.14
CA THR A 224 12.60 -13.80 7.53
C THR A 224 13.65 -14.87 7.84
N GLY A 225 14.95 -14.54 7.83
CA GLY A 225 16.02 -15.49 8.14
C GLY A 225 16.27 -16.55 7.05
N ARG A 226 15.82 -16.28 5.83
CA ARG A 226 15.94 -17.15 4.64
C ARG A 226 17.00 -16.64 3.66
N ALA A 227 17.95 -15.83 4.13
CA ALA A 227 19.05 -15.33 3.31
C ALA A 227 19.85 -16.50 2.71
N ARG A 228 20.17 -16.38 1.43
CA ARG A 228 20.78 -17.46 0.65
C ARG A 228 22.24 -17.66 1.02
N LEU A 229 22.66 -18.92 1.09
CA LEU A 229 24.07 -19.32 1.11
C LEU A 229 24.52 -19.67 -0.31
N PHE A 230 25.80 -19.52 -0.60
CA PHE A 230 26.34 -19.83 -1.91
C PHE A 230 27.72 -20.47 -1.81
N SER A 231 27.92 -21.57 -2.53
CA SER A 231 29.13 -22.40 -2.41
C SER A 231 30.33 -21.86 -3.17
N VAL A 232 30.14 -20.97 -4.17
CA VAL A 232 31.24 -20.49 -5.02
C VAL A 232 31.17 -18.97 -5.32
N PRO A 233 31.08 -18.09 -4.31
CA PRO A 233 30.91 -16.65 -4.54
C PRO A 233 32.09 -16.03 -5.29
N ARG A 234 33.29 -16.61 -5.17
CA ARG A 234 34.52 -16.13 -5.81
C ARG A 234 34.49 -16.19 -7.34
N SER A 235 33.81 -17.17 -7.94
CA SER A 235 33.72 -17.26 -9.40
C SER A 235 32.86 -16.13 -9.96
N ILE A 236 31.71 -15.88 -9.34
CA ILE A 236 30.82 -14.78 -9.74
C ILE A 236 31.50 -13.43 -9.51
N ALA A 237 32.15 -13.22 -8.36
CA ALA A 237 32.88 -11.98 -8.09
C ALA A 237 34.02 -11.71 -9.09
N ARG A 238 34.59 -12.76 -9.68
CA ARG A 238 35.62 -12.65 -10.72
C ARG A 238 35.01 -12.38 -12.10
N ASP A 239 33.98 -13.14 -12.47
CA ASP A 239 33.42 -13.15 -13.82
C ASP A 239 32.42 -11.98 -14.04
N LEU A 240 31.75 -11.52 -12.98
CA LEU A 240 30.79 -10.40 -12.94
C LEU A 240 31.23 -9.34 -11.93
N HIS A 241 32.47 -8.85 -12.07
CA HIS A 241 33.09 -7.97 -11.07
C HIS A 241 32.32 -6.66 -10.85
N ASP A 242 31.86 -6.03 -11.93
CA ASP A 242 31.15 -4.76 -11.85
C ASP A 242 29.77 -4.96 -11.21
N GLU A 243 28.99 -5.95 -11.68
CA GLU A 243 27.68 -6.27 -11.11
C GLU A 243 27.77 -6.72 -9.66
N TRP A 244 28.83 -7.45 -9.30
CA TRP A 244 29.14 -7.80 -7.91
C TRP A 244 29.29 -6.55 -7.04
N THR A 245 30.10 -5.60 -7.50
CA THR A 245 30.37 -4.36 -6.76
C THR A 245 29.10 -3.52 -6.57
N HIS A 246 28.21 -3.50 -7.57
CA HIS A 246 26.90 -2.84 -7.47
C HIS A 246 25.96 -3.59 -6.53
N ALA A 247 25.89 -4.92 -6.63
CA ALA A 247 25.07 -5.76 -5.77
C ALA A 247 25.46 -5.62 -4.29
N GLU A 248 26.76 -5.66 -3.99
CA GLU A 248 27.27 -5.49 -2.63
C GLU A 248 26.93 -4.09 -2.08
N TRP A 249 27.11 -3.05 -2.89
CA TRP A 249 26.73 -1.70 -2.50
C TRP A 249 25.22 -1.56 -2.21
N ILE A 250 24.36 -2.15 -3.04
CA ILE A 250 22.90 -2.15 -2.82
C ILE A 250 22.59 -2.82 -1.48
N ILE A 251 23.12 -4.02 -1.22
CA ILE A 251 22.85 -4.77 0.01
C ILE A 251 23.31 -3.99 1.24
N LEU A 252 24.52 -3.41 1.21
CA LEU A 252 25.01 -2.58 2.31
C LEU A 252 24.13 -1.34 2.52
N THR A 253 23.62 -0.73 1.44
CA THR A 253 22.70 0.42 1.55
C THR A 253 21.37 0.02 2.18
N LEU A 254 20.81 -1.13 1.78
CA LEU A 254 19.57 -1.66 2.36
C LEU A 254 19.72 -2.00 3.86
N LEU A 255 20.91 -2.44 4.29
CA LEU A 255 21.28 -2.68 5.69
C LEU A 255 21.59 -1.39 6.47
N GLY A 256 21.71 -0.24 5.81
CA GLY A 256 22.15 1.02 6.43
C GLY A 256 23.65 1.07 6.75
N GLU A 257 24.45 0.21 6.12
CA GLU A 257 25.89 0.05 6.31
C GLU A 257 26.71 0.66 5.15
N ALA A 258 26.08 1.37 4.22
CA ALA A 258 26.77 1.97 3.07
C ALA A 258 27.75 3.09 3.46
N PRO A 259 28.88 3.26 2.75
CA PRO A 259 29.84 4.33 3.00
C PRO A 259 29.22 5.73 2.90
N ALA A 260 29.62 6.64 3.79
CA ALA A 260 28.98 7.92 4.15
C ALA A 260 28.93 9.05 3.10
N HIS A 261 28.85 8.77 1.80
CA HIS A 261 28.80 9.79 0.74
C HIS A 261 27.43 10.02 0.09
N SER A 262 26.35 9.40 0.58
CA SER A 262 24.99 9.70 0.15
C SER A 262 24.31 10.68 1.12
N SER A 263 24.14 11.94 0.72
CA SER A 263 23.51 13.00 1.53
C SER A 263 21.99 12.86 1.71
N ASN A 264 21.44 11.66 1.59
CA ASN A 264 20.03 11.33 1.86
C ASN A 264 19.93 9.84 2.16
N THR A 265 20.56 9.37 3.23
CA THR A 265 20.34 8.00 3.72
C THR A 265 18.97 7.95 4.40
N SER A 266 17.95 7.61 3.62
CA SER A 266 16.77 6.93 4.17
C SER A 266 17.30 5.77 5.04
N GLY A 267 16.90 5.71 6.31
CA GLY A 267 17.43 4.73 7.27
C GLY A 267 17.32 3.28 6.77
N ALA A 268 18.05 2.37 7.42
CA ALA A 268 18.08 0.95 7.06
C ALA A 268 16.68 0.40 6.74
N LEU A 269 16.52 -0.16 5.53
CA LEU A 269 15.26 -0.72 5.06
C LEU A 269 15.05 -2.12 5.62
N ILE A 270 16.14 -2.87 5.77
CA ILE A 270 16.17 -4.19 6.39
C ILE A 270 16.24 -4.05 7.91
N ARG A 271 15.34 -4.73 8.62
CA ARG A 271 15.42 -4.89 10.07
C ARG A 271 16.17 -6.19 10.40
N GLY A 272 17.30 -6.06 11.12
CA GLY A 272 18.12 -7.19 11.54
C GLY A 272 19.48 -7.24 10.86
N GLY A 273 20.23 -8.30 11.10
CA GLY A 273 21.56 -8.50 10.54
C GLY A 273 21.67 -9.83 9.80
N ILE A 274 22.57 -9.88 8.83
CA ILE A 274 22.95 -11.10 8.12
C ILE A 274 24.39 -11.46 8.43
N SER A 275 24.70 -12.75 8.45
CA SER A 275 26.09 -13.18 8.55
C SER A 275 26.88 -12.79 7.31
N SER A 276 28.21 -12.71 7.44
CA SER A 276 29.10 -12.45 6.30
C SER A 276 28.92 -13.46 5.16
N GLU A 277 28.65 -14.73 5.49
CA GLU A 277 28.43 -15.78 4.50
C GLU A 277 27.11 -15.61 3.74
N GLN A 278 26.02 -15.28 4.45
CA GLN A 278 24.73 -14.96 3.85
C GLN A 278 24.80 -13.71 2.98
N ARG A 279 25.55 -12.68 3.40
CA ARG A 279 25.78 -11.48 2.60
C ARG A 279 26.45 -11.83 1.27
N LEU A 280 27.53 -12.63 1.30
CA LEU A 280 28.21 -13.07 0.07
C LEU A 280 27.27 -13.87 -0.84
N GLY A 281 26.39 -14.69 -0.26
CA GLY A 281 25.38 -15.41 -1.02
C GLY A 281 24.38 -14.48 -1.71
N GLU A 282 23.74 -13.57 -0.99
CA GLU A 282 22.81 -12.60 -1.58
C GLU A 282 23.48 -11.69 -2.61
N THR A 283 24.73 -11.25 -2.37
CA THR A 283 25.51 -10.47 -3.35
C THR A 283 25.70 -11.25 -4.65
N ALA A 284 26.08 -12.53 -4.57
CA ALA A 284 26.29 -13.37 -5.74
C ALA A 284 25.01 -13.49 -6.59
N PHE A 285 23.86 -13.72 -5.95
CA PHE A 285 22.58 -13.82 -6.64
C PHE A 285 22.13 -12.48 -7.24
N LEU A 286 22.28 -11.38 -6.50
CA LEU A 286 21.91 -10.06 -7.00
C LEU A 286 22.82 -9.63 -8.15
N ALA A 287 24.11 -9.98 -8.14
CA ALA A 287 25.03 -9.72 -9.25
C ALA A 287 24.58 -10.42 -10.55
N VAL A 288 24.17 -11.70 -10.46
CA VAL A 288 23.65 -12.45 -11.61
C VAL A 288 22.34 -11.84 -12.11
N PHE A 289 21.44 -11.43 -11.20
CA PHE A 289 20.21 -10.72 -11.58
C PHE A 289 20.52 -9.41 -12.30
N LEU A 290 21.42 -8.59 -11.74
CA LEU A 290 21.82 -7.30 -12.33
C LEU A 290 22.44 -7.48 -13.71
N HIS A 291 23.22 -8.54 -13.93
CA HIS A 291 23.79 -8.83 -15.24
C HIS A 291 22.72 -8.98 -16.33
N GLY A 292 21.69 -9.80 -16.06
CA GLY A 292 20.55 -9.96 -16.98
C GLY A 292 19.74 -8.67 -17.12
N TRP A 293 19.47 -8.00 -16.00
CA TRP A 293 18.71 -6.75 -15.99
C TRP A 293 19.39 -5.61 -16.76
N ILE A 294 20.71 -5.48 -16.64
CA ILE A 294 21.52 -4.50 -17.40
C ILE A 294 21.50 -4.84 -18.89
N TYR A 295 21.57 -6.13 -19.24
CA TYR A 295 21.44 -6.57 -20.62
C TYR A 295 20.08 -6.13 -21.19
N ASP A 296 18.97 -6.37 -20.48
CA ASP A 296 17.64 -5.96 -20.92
C ASP A 296 17.49 -4.44 -21.02
N LEU A 297 18.11 -3.68 -20.11
CA LEU A 297 18.15 -2.22 -20.17
C LEU A 297 18.80 -1.72 -21.46
N GLN A 298 19.95 -2.28 -21.84
CA GLN A 298 20.67 -1.88 -23.05
C GLN A 298 19.91 -2.24 -24.34
N HIS A 299 19.13 -3.34 -24.33
CA HIS A 299 18.41 -3.82 -25.51
C HIS A 299 17.00 -3.23 -25.65
N ASN A 300 16.34 -2.85 -24.55
CA ASN A 300 15.07 -2.13 -24.60
C ASN A 300 15.21 -0.70 -25.15
N SER A 301 16.34 -0.03 -24.90
CA SER A 301 16.64 1.30 -25.48
C SER A 301 16.71 1.29 -27.02
N ILE A 302 17.05 0.15 -27.62
CA ILE A 302 17.20 0.00 -29.09
C ILE A 302 15.83 -0.13 -29.76
N THR A 303 14.85 -0.74 -29.10
CA THR A 303 13.52 -0.98 -29.66
C THR A 303 12.67 0.30 -29.67
N GLN A 304 12.78 1.15 -28.64
CA GLN A 304 12.07 2.44 -28.58
C GLN A 304 12.61 3.50 -29.55
N GLN A 305 13.85 3.37 -30.05
CA GLN A 305 14.38 4.26 -31.10
C GLN A 305 13.96 3.88 -32.52
N ARG A 306 13.24 2.77 -32.71
CA ARG A 306 12.82 2.24 -34.02
C ARG A 306 11.31 2.26 -34.26
N SER A 307 10.53 2.80 -33.33
CA SER A 307 9.07 2.95 -33.35
C SER A 307 8.69 4.41 -33.19
#